data_AF-A0A1X3RL88-F1
#
_entry.id   AF-A0A1X3RL88-F1
#
_cell.length_a   1.000
_cell.length_b   1.000
_cell.length_c   1.000
_cell.angle_alpha   90.00
_cell.angle_beta   90.00
_cell.angle_gamma   90.00
#
_symmetry.space_group_name_H-M   'P 1'
#
loop_
_entity.id
_entity.type
_entity.pdbx_description
1 polymer ?
#
loop_
_entity_poly.entity_id
_entity_poly.type
_entity_poly.pdbx_seq_one_letter_code
_entity_poly.pdbx_strand_id
1 'polypeptide(L)' 'MNISGKWLQEAGFGTGQPLKLSVMPGCIVITVQDIRELWRCLEGLSREPFDERAAADWLNRFPGGLDLAGILNQ' A
#
# COMPACT_ATOMS: atom_id res chain seq x y z
N MET A 1 -10.14 -5.06 -15.37
CA MET A 1 -10.74 -3.70 -15.45
C MET A 1 -9.65 -2.69 -15.20
N ASN A 2 -9.40 -1.78 -16.14
CA ASN A 2 -8.43 -0.69 -15.96
C ASN A 2 -9.23 0.59 -15.69
N ILE A 3 -9.17 1.10 -14.45
CA ILE A 3 -9.78 2.39 -14.10
C ILE A 3 -8.75 3.45 -14.46
N SER A 4 -8.81 3.93 -15.69
CA SER A 4 -7.95 5.00 -16.19
C SER A 4 -8.77 6.23 -16.54
N GLY A 5 -8.36 7.41 -16.07
CA GLY A 5 -9.01 8.66 -16.45
C GLY A 5 -8.71 9.82 -15.51
N LYS A 6 -8.93 11.03 -16.00
CA LYS A 6 -8.75 12.31 -15.26
C LYS A 6 -9.58 12.39 -13.98
N TRP A 7 -10.64 11.59 -13.88
CA TRP A 7 -11.55 11.52 -12.75
C TRP A 7 -10.84 11.25 -11.41
N LEU A 8 -9.84 10.35 -11.36
CA LEU A 8 -9.12 10.08 -10.10
C LEU A 8 -8.36 11.31 -9.60
N GLN A 9 -7.77 12.08 -10.51
CA GLN A 9 -7.12 13.35 -10.16
C GLN A 9 -8.15 14.40 -9.73
N GLU A 10 -9.30 14.47 -10.40
CA GLU A 10 -10.41 15.39 -10.04
C GLU A 10 -11.03 15.04 -8.67
N ALA A 11 -11.03 13.77 -8.30
CA ALA A 11 -11.43 13.29 -6.97
C ALA A 11 -10.35 13.54 -5.89
N GLY A 12 -9.19 14.07 -6.25
CA GLY A 12 -8.10 14.41 -5.33
C GLY A 12 -7.04 13.33 -5.14
N PHE A 13 -7.06 12.24 -5.92
CA PHE A 13 -6.02 11.22 -5.85
C PHE A 13 -4.80 11.60 -6.70
N GLY A 14 -3.62 11.59 -6.08
CA GLY A 14 -2.35 11.84 -6.76
C GLY A 14 -1.86 10.64 -7.60
N THR A 15 -1.08 10.92 -8.63
CA THR A 15 -0.42 9.90 -9.43
C THR A 15 0.70 9.23 -8.62
N GLY A 16 0.80 7.89 -8.66
CA GLY A 16 1.81 7.13 -7.93
C GLY A 16 1.49 6.90 -6.44
N GLN A 17 0.34 7.37 -5.97
CA GLN A 17 -0.14 7.08 -4.62
C GLN A 17 -0.74 5.66 -4.56
N PRO A 18 -0.38 4.84 -3.57
CA PRO A 18 -0.99 3.53 -3.41
C PRO A 18 -2.45 3.67 -2.96
N LEU A 19 -3.35 2.90 -3.60
CA LEU A 19 -4.79 2.95 -3.37
C LEU A 19 -5.33 1.57 -2.97
N LYS A 20 -6.27 1.56 -2.04
CA LYS A 20 -7.09 0.40 -1.67
C LYS A 20 -8.46 0.51 -2.36
N LEU A 21 -8.77 -0.48 -3.18
CA LEU A 21 -10.07 -0.63 -3.85
C LEU A 21 -10.88 -1.70 -3.13
N SER A 22 -12.05 -1.33 -2.63
CA SER A 22 -13.02 -2.27 -2.04
C SER A 22 -14.27 -2.30 -2.89
N VAL A 23 -14.65 -3.49 -3.38
CA VAL A 23 -15.87 -3.69 -4.16
C VAL A 23 -17.00 -4.07 -3.21
N MET A 24 -18.07 -3.28 -3.21
CA MET A 24 -19.29 -3.54 -2.45
C MET A 24 -20.47 -3.67 -3.43
N PRO A 25 -21.56 -4.37 -3.06
CA PRO A 25 -22.76 -4.40 -3.89
C PRO A 25 -23.27 -2.97 -4.16
N GLY A 26 -23.26 -2.55 -5.43
CA GLY A 26 -23.72 -1.23 -5.86
C GLY A 26 -22.70 -0.09 -5.82
N CYS A 27 -21.48 -0.29 -5.29
CA CYS A 27 -20.45 0.76 -5.29
C CYS A 27 -19.01 0.24 -5.23
N ILE A 28 -18.07 1.08 -5.64
CA ILE A 28 -16.62 0.85 -5.47
C ILE A 28 -16.12 1.94 -4.51
N VAL A 29 -15.48 1.53 -3.42
CA VAL A 29 -14.85 2.42 -2.46
C VAL A 29 -13.36 2.51 -2.78
N ILE A 30 -12.88 3.72 -3.02
CA ILE A 30 -11.47 4.01 -3.30
C ILE A 30 -10.90 4.78 -2.11
N THR A 31 -9.88 4.23 -1.48
CA THR A 31 -9.20 4.83 -0.34
C THR A 31 -7.70 4.88 -0.57
N VAL A 32 -7.01 5.80 0.10
CA VAL A 32 -5.54 5.81 0.10
C VAL A 32 -5.05 4.65 0.94
N GLN A 33 -4.11 3.87 0.42
CA GLN A 33 -3.45 2.84 1.21
C GLN A 33 -2.32 3.49 2.02
N ASP A 34 -2.46 3.47 3.34
CA ASP A 34 -1.46 4.06 4.22
C ASP A 34 -0.27 3.11 4.42
N ILE A 35 0.77 3.30 3.61
CA ILE A 35 2.02 2.53 3.76
C ILE A 35 2.80 2.91 5.02
N ARG A 36 2.47 4.02 5.71
CA ARG A 36 3.12 4.41 6.97
C ARG A 36 2.86 3.41 8.08
N GLU A 37 1.73 2.71 8.02
CA GLU A 37 1.41 1.64 8.96
C GLU A 37 2.37 0.46 8.82
N LEU A 38 2.70 0.06 7.58
CA LEU A 38 3.72 -0.96 7.33
C LEU A 38 5.07 -0.56 7.93
N TRP A 39 5.52 0.67 7.72
CA TRP A 39 6.77 1.18 8.28
C TRP A 39 6.77 1.17 9.82
N ARG A 40 5.65 1.59 10.46
CA ARG A 40 5.49 1.51 11.92
C ARG A 40 5.51 0.08 12.44
N CYS A 41 4.89 -0.86 11.73
CA CYS A 41 4.94 -2.27 12.09
C CYS A 41 6.38 -2.83 12.01
N LEU A 42 7.13 -2.50 10.96
CA LEU A 42 8.51 -2.93 10.80
C LEU A 42 9.43 -2.33 11.88
N GLU A 43 9.23 -1.05 12.22
CA GLU A 43 9.94 -0.38 13.31
C GLU A 43 9.66 -1.06 14.65
N GLY A 44 8.39 -1.36 14.96
CA GLY A 44 8.01 -2.03 16.21
C GLY A 44 8.51 -3.48 16.34
N LEU A 45 8.85 -4.13 15.22
CA LEU A 45 9.45 -5.46 15.17
C LEU A 45 10.98 -5.42 15.20
N SER A 46 11.60 -4.24 15.07
CA SER A 46 13.04 -4.11 15.02
C SER A 46 13.67 -4.28 16.40
N ARG A 47 14.73 -5.10 16.46
CA ARG A 47 15.53 -5.31 17.68
C ARG A 47 16.67 -4.29 17.81
N GLU A 48 17.14 -3.79 16.68
CA GLU A 48 18.18 -2.78 16.54
C GLU A 48 17.53 -1.44 16.14
N PRO A 49 18.25 -0.30 16.19
CA PRO A 49 17.75 0.96 15.66
C PRO A 49 17.21 0.80 14.24
N PHE A 50 15.99 1.28 14.02
CA PHE A 50 15.30 1.06 12.76
C PHE A 50 15.96 1.87 11.63
N ASP A 51 16.40 1.18 10.58
CA ASP A 51 16.89 1.78 9.35
C ASP A 51 15.88 1.54 8.22
N GLU A 52 15.17 2.60 7.87
CA GLU A 52 14.15 2.61 6.82
C GLU A 52 14.70 2.18 5.45
N ARG A 53 15.96 2.53 5.14
CA ARG A 53 16.59 2.18 3.85
C ARG A 53 16.94 0.70 3.81
N ALA A 54 17.50 0.18 4.89
CA ALA A 54 17.81 -1.24 4.99
C ALA A 54 16.53 -2.09 4.93
N ALA A 55 15.45 -1.64 5.58
CA ALA A 55 14.15 -2.27 5.49
C ALA A 55 13.54 -2.20 4.07
N ALA A 56 13.66 -1.07 3.37
CA ALA A 56 13.24 -0.93 1.97
C ALA A 56 14.00 -1.91 1.05
N ASP A 57 15.33 -1.98 1.19
CA ASP A 57 16.18 -2.88 0.41
C ASP A 57 15.84 -4.35 0.67
N TRP A 58 15.53 -4.69 1.92
CA TRP A 58 15.08 -6.03 2.30
C TRP A 58 13.71 -6.36 1.68
N LEU A 59 12.72 -5.47 1.79
CA LEU A 59 11.39 -5.65 1.20
C LEU A 59 11.47 -5.85 -0.32
N ASN A 60 12.33 -5.08 -1.02
CA ASN A 60 12.53 -5.22 -2.47
C ASN A 60 13.19 -6.54 -2.88
N ARG A 61 13.95 -7.17 -1.99
CA ARG A 61 14.64 -8.44 -2.21
C ARG A 61 13.92 -9.63 -1.57
N PHE A 62 12.74 -9.41 -1.01
CA PHE A 62 12.02 -10.45 -0.29
C PHE A 62 11.72 -11.63 -1.24
N PRO A 63 12.23 -12.84 -0.96
CA PRO A 63 12.25 -13.94 -1.93
C PRO A 63 10.85 -14.48 -2.27
N GLY A 64 9.85 -14.23 -1.42
CA GLY A 64 8.45 -14.57 -1.70
C GLY A 64 7.68 -13.52 -2.51
N GLY A 65 8.29 -12.35 -2.77
CA GLY A 65 7.57 -11.16 -3.21
C GLY A 65 6.60 -10.65 -2.14
N LEU A 66 6.30 -9.36 -2.16
CA LEU A 66 5.24 -8.80 -1.33
C LEU A 66 3.97 -8.75 -2.17
N ASP A 67 3.05 -9.66 -1.91
CA ASP A 67 1.72 -9.58 -2.48
C ASP A 67 0.88 -8.59 -1.67
N LEU A 68 0.83 -7.34 -2.13
CA LEU A 68 -0.03 -6.30 -1.55
C LEU A 68 -1.53 -6.68 -1.59
N ALA A 69 -1.95 -7.69 -2.37
CA ALA A 69 -3.31 -8.20 -2.35
C ALA A 69 -3.63 -9.02 -1.08
N GLY A 70 -2.63 -9.57 -0.40
CA GLY A 70 -2.79 -10.36 0.82
C GLY A 70 -3.19 -9.55 2.07
N ILE A 71 -2.89 -8.25 2.09
CA ILE A 71 -3.22 -7.33 3.21
C ILE A 71 -4.70 -6.87 3.15
N LEU A 72 -5.41 -7.15 2.05
CA LEU A 72 -6.80 -6.75 1.83
C LEU A 72 -7.84 -7.78 2.30
N ASN A 73 -7.40 -8.95 2.79
CA ASN A 73 -8.28 -10.04 3.22
C ASN A 73 -8.17 -10.34 4.73
N GLN A 74 -8.15 -9.30 5.56
CA GLN A 74 -8.48 -9.39 6.99
C GLN A 74 -9.53 -8.36 7.37
#